data_AF-A9BG16-F1
#
_entry.id   AF-A9BG16-F1
#
_cell.length_a   1.000
_cell.length_b   1.000
_cell.length_c   1.000
_cell.angle_alpha   90.00
_cell.angle_beta   90.00
_cell.angle_gamma   90.00
#
_symmetry.space_group_name_H-M   'P 1'
#
loop_
_entity.id
_entity.type
_entity.pdbx_description
1 polymer ?
#
loop_
_entity_poly.entity_id
_entity_poly.type
_entity_poly.pdbx_seq_one_letter_code
_entity_poly.pdbx_strand_id
1 'polypeptide(L)'
;MNIKVLIEIVNKGQFIRPILNYVAHYLESDRPDKNKNIVNYINVLKLKWDVKYDEALEIIDEELQRLKKGGLYYLFLDQKVHILNRIKQKEGVKKVFDELKDNFDNIPVYVRGLVVETLRNIHELYYEPDESMEKIRYWSENYEQNPVDKGFILLSKAREKKNEERYEEAVSLNIEAFKILKTVPHPSGMVQALNNISWWLKNTKKEKALVFIFPLGFYLGYYFDDDNLKVFNSLDTMFQVQKNNNDPLVYETAFIFSRCLSQLNKVESEPIKNTFKDIINQLKCFVFNLDNNQHRSTPKLRDFIRKEIGKEKIPIDSINISESALKEFLFEETQYIQPSTLRNIIDALEFEITTSTPICIIKELKKKDIDKKFEINLEKFKNLPKERQISELFTSYLAHYYKEEIDLKKIIKEIEDDSLTEERCDYYTKELINSIFERNPKIDFNSLLTNVQKPKIYTNKNITFNEHPFYLGRKEVVKRFMKDLNKKNLKEFIENYIDLDTRQKKTVEKFIMNYGRYYDLKVKDIPKEFTPKVPKEIDPLVKKYTLKRKPSTISFYVFEGDEREKFVEIIGKF
;
A
#
# COMPACT_ATOMS: atom_id res chain seq x y z
N MET A 1 -22.05 17.54 -19.17
CA MET A 1 -20.65 17.21 -19.56
C MET A 1 -20.66 16.25 -20.75
N ASN A 2 -19.65 16.29 -21.64
CA ASN A 2 -19.52 15.32 -22.75
C ASN A 2 -18.96 13.98 -22.24
N ILE A 3 -19.57 12.84 -22.63
CA ILE A 3 -19.15 11.49 -22.22
C ILE A 3 -17.71 11.18 -22.65
N LYS A 4 -17.25 11.67 -23.80
CA LYS A 4 -15.86 11.47 -24.23
C LYS A 4 -14.87 12.07 -23.25
N VAL A 5 -15.18 13.27 -22.74
CA VAL A 5 -14.34 13.93 -21.75
C VAL A 5 -14.39 13.21 -20.40
N LEU A 6 -15.55 12.68 -20.00
CA LEU A 6 -15.67 11.82 -18.82
C LEU A 6 -14.71 10.63 -18.91
N ILE A 7 -14.69 9.94 -20.05
CA ILE A 7 -13.83 8.77 -20.30
C ILE A 7 -12.35 9.16 -20.19
N GLU A 8 -11.93 10.26 -20.81
CA GLU A 8 -10.55 10.76 -20.70
C GLU A 8 -10.10 10.98 -19.24
N ILE A 9 -11.03 11.40 -18.37
CA ILE A 9 -10.77 11.58 -16.94
C ILE A 9 -10.73 10.23 -16.24
N VAL A 10 -11.77 9.39 -16.37
CA VAL A 10 -11.91 8.14 -15.60
C VAL A 10 -10.91 7.06 -16.02
N ASN A 11 -10.28 7.19 -17.19
CA ASN A 11 -9.24 6.29 -17.69
C ASN A 11 -7.98 6.18 -16.80
N LYS A 12 -7.87 6.93 -15.70
CA LYS A 12 -6.80 6.77 -14.69
C LYS A 12 -7.24 5.98 -13.45
N GLY A 13 -8.47 5.46 -13.49
CA GLY A 13 -9.09 4.71 -12.40
C GLY A 13 -9.19 5.53 -11.11
N GLN A 14 -9.09 4.84 -9.97
CA GLN A 14 -9.26 5.45 -8.64
C GLN A 14 -8.29 6.61 -8.34
N PHE A 15 -7.14 6.69 -9.03
CA PHE A 15 -6.19 7.79 -8.84
C PHE A 15 -6.77 9.15 -9.23
N ILE A 16 -7.81 9.19 -10.06
CA ILE A 16 -8.46 10.44 -10.46
C ILE A 16 -9.64 10.83 -9.54
N ARG A 17 -9.90 10.09 -8.46
CA ARG A 17 -11.00 10.34 -7.53
C ARG A 17 -11.08 11.79 -7.08
N PRO A 18 -10.00 12.49 -6.66
CA PRO A 18 -10.13 13.88 -6.23
C PRO A 18 -10.57 14.82 -7.34
N ILE A 19 -10.20 14.54 -8.60
CA ILE A 19 -10.69 15.30 -9.75
C ILE A 19 -12.17 15.00 -9.97
N LEU A 20 -12.61 13.75 -9.85
CA LEU A 20 -14.04 13.43 -9.93
C LEU A 20 -14.85 14.08 -8.81
N ASN A 21 -14.30 14.20 -7.60
CA ASN A 21 -14.94 14.92 -6.50
C ASN A 21 -15.12 16.40 -6.82
N TYR A 22 -14.11 17.03 -7.44
CA TYR A 22 -14.23 18.39 -7.96
C TYR A 22 -15.27 18.49 -9.09
N VAL A 23 -15.24 17.57 -10.06
CA VAL A 23 -16.15 17.57 -11.20
C VAL A 23 -17.60 17.37 -10.75
N ALA A 24 -17.87 16.40 -9.86
CA ALA A 24 -19.20 16.17 -9.33
C ALA A 24 -19.73 17.43 -8.62
N HIS A 25 -18.93 18.01 -7.72
CA HIS A 25 -19.28 19.26 -7.03
C HIS A 25 -19.60 20.41 -8.00
N TYR A 26 -18.81 20.53 -9.06
CA TYR A 26 -19.05 21.53 -10.11
C TYR A 26 -20.34 21.24 -10.89
N LEU A 27 -20.58 20.00 -11.32
CA LEU A 27 -21.74 19.61 -12.12
C LEU A 27 -23.06 19.64 -11.34
N GLU A 28 -23.02 19.40 -10.03
CA GLU A 28 -24.18 19.54 -9.14
C GLU A 28 -24.58 21.02 -8.98
N SER A 29 -23.57 21.91 -8.96
CA SER A 29 -23.78 23.36 -8.90
C SER A 29 -24.21 23.93 -10.25
N ASP A 30 -23.71 23.37 -11.36
CA ASP A 30 -23.96 23.82 -12.73
C ASP A 30 -25.01 22.93 -13.44
N ARG A 31 -26.28 23.35 -13.40
CA ARG A 31 -27.43 22.71 -14.05
C ARG A 31 -27.67 21.25 -13.57
N PRO A 32 -28.12 21.06 -12.32
CA PRO A 32 -28.23 19.76 -11.67
C PRO A 32 -29.01 18.71 -12.49
N ASP A 33 -30.13 19.11 -13.08
CA ASP A 33 -30.99 18.17 -13.84
C ASP A 33 -30.33 17.62 -15.11
N LYS A 34 -29.47 18.40 -15.77
CA LYS A 34 -28.86 18.00 -17.05
C LYS A 34 -27.65 17.09 -16.89
N ASN A 35 -27.02 17.09 -15.72
CA ASN A 35 -25.81 16.32 -15.45
C ASN A 35 -26.07 15.12 -14.52
N LYS A 36 -27.30 14.93 -14.04
CA LYS A 36 -27.68 13.90 -13.07
C LYS A 36 -27.13 12.51 -13.40
N ASN A 37 -27.32 12.02 -14.62
CA ASN A 37 -26.89 10.66 -14.99
C ASN A 37 -25.35 10.51 -15.00
N ILE A 38 -24.61 11.59 -15.29
CA ILE A 38 -23.14 11.61 -15.23
C ILE A 38 -22.66 11.64 -13.77
N VAL A 39 -23.31 12.44 -12.92
CA VAL A 39 -23.04 12.47 -11.48
C VAL A 39 -23.33 11.11 -10.86
N ASN A 40 -24.44 10.46 -11.22
CA ASN A 40 -24.77 9.10 -10.80
C ASN A 40 -23.70 8.09 -11.23
N TYR A 41 -23.17 8.19 -12.45
CA TYR A 41 -22.06 7.36 -12.88
C TYR A 41 -20.78 7.58 -12.05
N ILE A 42 -20.44 8.83 -11.74
CA ILE A 42 -19.30 9.15 -10.86
C ILE A 42 -19.54 8.56 -9.46
N ASN A 43 -20.75 8.66 -8.93
CA ASN A 43 -21.11 8.10 -7.62
C ASN A 43 -21.00 6.57 -7.62
N VAL A 44 -21.42 5.89 -8.68
CA VAL A 44 -21.22 4.44 -8.84
C VAL A 44 -19.73 4.07 -8.80
N LEU A 45 -18.86 4.83 -9.47
CA LEU A 45 -17.40 4.59 -9.40
C LEU A 45 -16.86 4.73 -7.97
N LYS A 46 -17.31 5.77 -7.24
CA LYS A 46 -16.90 6.02 -5.85
C LYS A 46 -17.38 4.92 -4.91
N LEU A 47 -18.66 4.55 -4.97
CA LEU A 47 -19.24 3.46 -4.20
C LEU A 47 -18.52 2.13 -4.46
N LYS A 48 -18.20 1.82 -5.73
CA LYS A 48 -17.39 0.65 -6.10
C LYS A 48 -16.00 0.69 -5.46
N TRP A 49 -15.35 1.84 -5.40
CA TRP A 49 -14.04 1.99 -4.77
C TRP A 49 -14.10 1.88 -3.24
N ASP A 50 -15.23 2.28 -2.66
CA ASP A 50 -15.53 2.18 -1.22
C ASP A 50 -16.14 0.82 -0.83
N VAL A 51 -16.19 -0.14 -1.77
CA VAL A 51 -16.70 -1.51 -1.56
C VAL A 51 -18.20 -1.53 -1.18
N LYS A 52 -18.94 -0.48 -1.52
CA LYS A 52 -20.39 -0.35 -1.34
C LYS A 52 -21.13 -0.85 -2.58
N TYR A 53 -21.00 -2.16 -2.82
CA TYR A 53 -21.44 -2.79 -4.06
C TYR A 53 -22.96 -2.80 -4.23
N ASP A 54 -23.72 -3.01 -3.17
CA ASP A 54 -25.19 -3.05 -3.23
C ASP A 54 -25.77 -1.66 -3.58
N GLU A 55 -25.34 -0.61 -2.86
CA GLU A 55 -25.70 0.79 -3.16
C GLU A 55 -25.36 1.18 -4.61
N ALA A 56 -24.20 0.70 -5.11
CA ALA A 56 -23.80 0.97 -6.49
C ALA A 56 -24.69 0.24 -7.52
N LEU A 57 -25.11 -1.00 -7.25
CA LEU A 57 -26.00 -1.77 -8.12
C LEU A 57 -27.40 -1.16 -8.20
N GLU A 58 -27.93 -0.66 -7.09
CA GLU A 58 -29.23 0.04 -7.05
C GLU A 58 -29.23 1.23 -8.03
N ILE A 59 -28.21 2.09 -7.95
CA ILE A 59 -28.07 3.24 -8.86
C ILE A 59 -27.94 2.78 -10.32
N ILE A 60 -27.11 1.76 -10.58
CA ILE A 60 -26.93 1.20 -11.92
C ILE A 60 -28.27 0.73 -12.50
N ASP A 61 -29.05 -0.02 -11.73
CA ASP A 61 -30.29 -0.62 -12.21
C ASP A 61 -31.37 0.42 -12.49
N GLU A 62 -31.48 1.46 -11.66
CA GLU A 62 -32.35 2.60 -11.93
C GLU A 62 -31.96 3.38 -13.19
N GLU A 63 -30.67 3.63 -13.39
CA GLU A 63 -30.17 4.37 -14.55
C GLU A 63 -30.37 3.57 -15.85
N LEU A 64 -30.09 2.27 -15.85
CA LEU A 64 -30.24 1.42 -17.03
C LEU A 64 -31.70 1.32 -17.52
N GLN A 65 -32.69 1.45 -16.62
CA GLN A 65 -34.11 1.49 -17.01
C GLN A 65 -34.50 2.76 -17.79
N ARG A 66 -33.80 3.87 -17.55
CA ARG A 66 -34.15 5.20 -18.09
C ARG A 66 -33.26 5.61 -19.27
N LEU A 67 -32.05 5.08 -19.34
CA LEU A 67 -31.06 5.43 -20.36
C LEU A 67 -31.34 4.74 -21.71
N LYS A 68 -31.16 5.49 -22.80
CA LYS A 68 -31.08 4.91 -24.14
C LYS A 68 -29.76 4.15 -24.30
N LYS A 69 -29.76 3.07 -25.08
CA LYS A 69 -28.55 2.31 -25.45
C LYS A 69 -27.56 3.22 -26.18
N GLY A 70 -26.55 3.69 -25.46
CA GLY A 70 -25.53 4.64 -25.89
C GLY A 70 -24.33 4.59 -24.96
N GLY A 71 -23.41 5.55 -25.05
CA GLY A 71 -22.14 5.49 -24.34
C GLY A 71 -22.27 5.29 -22.83
N LEU A 72 -23.13 6.09 -22.18
CA LEU A 72 -23.33 6.01 -20.73
C LEU A 72 -24.00 4.70 -20.27
N TYR A 73 -24.95 4.18 -21.06
CA TYR A 73 -25.59 2.88 -20.81
C TYR A 73 -24.54 1.76 -20.76
N TYR A 74 -23.64 1.71 -21.76
CA TYR A 74 -22.59 0.69 -21.79
C TYR A 74 -21.52 0.89 -20.72
N LEU A 75 -21.24 2.13 -20.31
CA LEU A 75 -20.36 2.38 -19.16
C LEU A 75 -20.98 1.84 -17.85
N PHE A 76 -22.28 1.98 -17.65
CA PHE A 76 -22.96 1.39 -16.49
C PHE A 76 -22.93 -0.14 -16.53
N LEU A 77 -23.19 -0.76 -17.68
CA LEU A 77 -23.06 -2.22 -17.84
C LEU A 77 -21.64 -2.71 -17.57
N ASP A 78 -20.63 -1.99 -18.05
CA ASP A 78 -19.22 -2.27 -17.77
C ASP A 78 -18.95 -2.26 -16.25
N GLN A 79 -19.41 -1.24 -15.53
CA GLN A 79 -19.26 -1.23 -14.07
C GLN A 79 -20.07 -2.33 -13.38
N LYS A 80 -21.28 -2.62 -13.88
CA LYS A 80 -22.18 -3.65 -13.35
C LYS A 80 -21.49 -5.01 -13.34
N VAL A 81 -20.94 -5.46 -14.47
CA VAL A 81 -20.30 -6.79 -14.54
C VAL A 81 -19.11 -6.91 -13.59
N HIS A 82 -18.33 -5.84 -13.42
CA HIS A 82 -17.24 -5.81 -12.43
C HIS A 82 -17.76 -5.97 -10.99
N ILE A 83 -18.84 -5.28 -10.64
CA ILE A 83 -19.42 -5.34 -9.29
C ILE A 83 -20.05 -6.71 -9.03
N LEU A 84 -20.84 -7.23 -9.98
CA LEU A 84 -21.44 -8.56 -9.88
C LEU A 84 -20.39 -9.66 -9.71
N ASN A 85 -19.26 -9.56 -10.42
CA ASN A 85 -18.14 -10.47 -10.25
C ASN A 85 -17.52 -10.36 -8.84
N ARG A 86 -17.41 -9.15 -8.28
CA ARG A 86 -16.87 -8.95 -6.91
C ARG A 86 -17.73 -9.58 -5.83
N ILE A 87 -19.05 -9.48 -5.95
CA ILE A 87 -20.01 -10.12 -5.04
C ILE A 87 -20.31 -11.58 -5.40
N LYS A 88 -19.61 -12.14 -6.40
CA LYS A 88 -19.71 -13.53 -6.86
C LYS A 88 -21.10 -13.94 -7.37
N GLN A 89 -21.87 -13.02 -7.96
CA GLN A 89 -23.17 -13.32 -8.57
C GLN A 89 -23.00 -13.85 -10.00
N LYS A 90 -22.65 -15.14 -10.14
CA LYS A 90 -22.27 -15.76 -11.42
C LYS A 90 -23.29 -15.55 -12.55
N GLU A 91 -24.58 -15.78 -12.30
CA GLU A 91 -25.64 -15.64 -13.31
C GLU A 91 -25.79 -14.20 -13.80
N GLY A 92 -25.72 -13.23 -12.89
CA GLY A 92 -25.75 -11.82 -13.22
C GLY A 92 -24.55 -11.39 -14.05
N VAL A 93 -23.35 -11.89 -13.72
CA VAL A 93 -22.14 -11.68 -14.53
C VAL A 93 -22.34 -12.17 -15.95
N LYS A 94 -22.81 -13.42 -16.12
CA LYS A 94 -23.05 -14.01 -17.44
C LYS A 94 -24.06 -13.19 -18.26
N LYS A 95 -25.19 -12.80 -17.65
CA LYS A 95 -26.21 -11.98 -18.33
C LYS A 95 -25.66 -10.65 -18.86
N VAL A 96 -24.90 -9.92 -18.03
CA VAL A 96 -24.31 -8.64 -18.45
C VAL A 96 -23.18 -8.84 -19.45
N PHE A 97 -22.39 -9.91 -19.30
CA PHE A 97 -21.35 -10.31 -20.25
C PHE A 97 -21.93 -10.56 -21.63
N ASP A 98 -22.97 -11.39 -21.73
CA ASP A 98 -23.65 -11.71 -22.99
C ASP A 98 -24.27 -10.46 -23.60
N GLU A 99 -24.90 -9.59 -22.79
CA GLU A 99 -25.44 -8.31 -23.28
C GLU A 99 -24.37 -7.41 -23.90
N LEU A 100 -23.22 -7.25 -23.24
CA LEU A 100 -22.10 -6.44 -23.74
C LEU A 100 -21.49 -7.05 -25.01
N LYS A 101 -21.35 -8.37 -25.06
CA LYS A 101 -20.77 -9.10 -26.20
C LYS A 101 -21.70 -9.07 -27.41
N ASP A 102 -22.98 -9.41 -27.25
CA ASP A 102 -23.94 -9.52 -28.35
C ASP A 102 -24.27 -8.15 -28.96
N ASN A 103 -24.15 -7.08 -28.18
CA ASN A 103 -24.35 -5.72 -28.65
C ASN A 103 -23.05 -4.99 -29.02
N PHE A 104 -21.89 -5.68 -29.07
CA PHE A 104 -20.58 -5.04 -29.20
C PHE A 104 -20.47 -4.09 -30.39
N ASP A 105 -21.02 -4.47 -31.55
CA ASP A 105 -21.01 -3.64 -32.77
C ASP A 105 -21.88 -2.37 -32.63
N ASN A 106 -22.84 -2.35 -31.70
CA ASN A 106 -23.67 -1.18 -31.40
C ASN A 106 -23.05 -0.27 -30.31
N ILE A 107 -21.99 -0.71 -29.65
CA ILE A 107 -21.29 0.10 -28.65
C ILE A 107 -20.56 1.25 -29.36
N PRO A 108 -20.64 2.50 -28.87
CA PRO A 108 -19.88 3.59 -29.45
C PRO A 108 -18.38 3.31 -29.45
N VAL A 109 -17.69 3.61 -30.55
CA VAL A 109 -16.26 3.29 -30.76
C VAL A 109 -15.37 3.74 -29.59
N TYR A 110 -15.64 4.91 -29.03
CA TYR A 110 -14.86 5.47 -27.91
C TYR A 110 -15.08 4.77 -26.55
N VAL A 111 -16.01 3.82 -26.46
CA VAL A 111 -16.28 2.98 -25.27
C VAL A 111 -15.81 1.53 -25.47
N ARG A 112 -15.74 1.07 -26.73
CA ARG A 112 -15.43 -0.33 -27.05
C ARG A 112 -14.13 -0.85 -26.43
N GLY A 113 -13.09 -0.02 -26.34
CA GLY A 113 -11.80 -0.41 -25.73
C GLY A 113 -11.95 -0.92 -24.29
N LEU A 114 -12.68 -0.17 -23.46
CA LEU A 114 -13.01 -0.54 -22.07
C LEU A 114 -13.81 -1.85 -22.01
N VAL A 115 -14.81 -1.99 -22.89
CA VAL A 115 -15.66 -3.19 -22.92
C VAL A 115 -14.86 -4.42 -23.37
N VAL A 116 -13.96 -4.30 -24.34
CA VAL A 116 -13.05 -5.38 -24.76
C VAL A 116 -12.18 -5.84 -23.60
N GLU A 117 -11.56 -4.90 -22.88
CA GLU A 117 -10.79 -5.20 -21.68
C GLU A 117 -11.63 -6.03 -20.69
N THR A 118 -12.83 -5.54 -20.37
CA THR A 118 -13.71 -6.14 -19.38
C THR A 118 -14.15 -7.54 -19.78
N LEU A 119 -14.65 -7.71 -21.01
CA LEU A 119 -15.07 -9.01 -21.53
C LEU A 119 -13.90 -10.00 -21.52
N ARG A 120 -12.70 -9.58 -21.94
CA ARG A 120 -11.53 -10.46 -21.88
C ARG A 120 -11.18 -10.86 -20.46
N ASN A 121 -11.12 -9.91 -19.53
CA ASN A 121 -10.74 -10.22 -18.15
C ASN A 121 -11.76 -11.13 -17.47
N ILE A 122 -13.07 -10.90 -17.70
CA ILE A 122 -14.13 -11.75 -17.16
C ILE A 122 -14.05 -13.16 -17.75
N HIS A 123 -13.89 -13.30 -19.07
CA HIS A 123 -13.72 -14.62 -19.70
C HIS A 123 -12.58 -15.42 -19.05
N GLU A 124 -11.42 -14.79 -18.82
CA GLU A 124 -10.26 -15.46 -18.23
C GLU A 124 -10.38 -15.72 -16.71
N LEU A 125 -11.30 -15.03 -16.02
CA LEU A 125 -11.62 -15.29 -14.60
C LEU A 125 -12.55 -16.50 -14.44
N TYR A 126 -13.42 -16.72 -15.42
CA TYR A 126 -14.35 -17.85 -15.51
C TYR A 126 -13.83 -18.92 -16.48
N TYR A 127 -12.50 -19.03 -16.62
CA TYR A 127 -11.83 -20.05 -17.43
C TYR A 127 -11.96 -21.41 -16.72
N GLU A 128 -13.12 -22.04 -16.84
CA GLU A 128 -13.31 -23.46 -16.54
C GLU A 128 -13.64 -24.20 -17.84
N PRO A 129 -13.10 -25.41 -18.08
CA PRO A 129 -13.36 -26.18 -19.30
C PRO A 129 -14.86 -26.38 -19.60
N ASP A 130 -15.68 -26.36 -18.55
CA ASP A 130 -17.11 -26.66 -18.60
C ASP A 130 -18.03 -25.44 -18.35
N GLU A 131 -17.49 -24.23 -18.06
CA GLU A 131 -18.29 -22.99 -17.90
C GLU A 131 -18.35 -22.17 -19.20
N SER A 132 -19.57 -21.87 -19.66
CA SER A 132 -19.85 -21.36 -21.01
C SER A 132 -19.77 -19.82 -21.14
N MET A 133 -18.60 -19.20 -20.98
CA MET A 133 -18.39 -17.80 -21.42
C MET A 133 -17.60 -17.77 -22.72
N GLU A 134 -18.26 -17.47 -23.83
CA GLU A 134 -17.61 -17.43 -25.14
C GLU A 134 -16.62 -16.25 -25.27
N LYS A 135 -15.42 -16.54 -25.78
CA LYS A 135 -14.38 -15.55 -26.04
C LYS A 135 -14.84 -14.53 -27.09
N ILE A 136 -14.73 -13.25 -26.78
CA ILE A 136 -15.03 -12.17 -27.73
C ILE A 136 -14.01 -12.15 -28.89
N ARG A 137 -14.50 -11.97 -30.12
CA ARG A 137 -13.68 -11.64 -31.29
C ARG A 137 -13.59 -10.13 -31.46
N TYR A 138 -12.38 -9.61 -31.66
CA TYR A 138 -12.18 -8.18 -31.87
C TYR A 138 -10.87 -7.92 -32.62
N TRP A 139 -10.76 -6.74 -33.24
CA TRP A 139 -9.56 -6.30 -33.94
C TRP A 139 -8.65 -5.51 -33.00
N SER A 140 -7.56 -6.13 -32.54
CA SER A 140 -6.73 -5.59 -31.44
C SER A 140 -6.03 -4.27 -31.77
N GLU A 141 -5.66 -4.03 -33.03
CA GLU A 141 -4.92 -2.84 -33.44
C GLU A 141 -5.66 -1.53 -33.15
N ASN A 142 -7.00 -1.54 -33.21
CA ASN A 142 -7.81 -0.34 -32.98
C ASN A 142 -7.89 0.06 -31.49
N TYR A 143 -7.79 -0.91 -30.58
CA TYR A 143 -7.93 -0.67 -29.14
C TYR A 143 -6.57 -0.57 -28.43
N GLU A 144 -5.50 -1.06 -29.06
CA GLU A 144 -4.14 -0.92 -28.54
C GLU A 144 -3.54 0.49 -28.74
N GLN A 145 -4.25 1.40 -29.43
CA GLN A 145 -3.87 2.81 -29.58
C GLN A 145 -3.99 3.61 -28.27
N ASN A 146 -4.97 3.28 -27.42
CA ASN A 146 -5.10 3.85 -26.09
C ASN A 146 -4.18 3.09 -25.13
N PRO A 147 -3.20 3.74 -24.48
CA PRO A 147 -2.27 3.06 -23.58
C PRO A 147 -2.95 2.35 -22.40
N VAL A 148 -4.07 2.88 -21.91
CA VAL A 148 -4.81 2.28 -20.78
C VAL A 148 -5.43 0.96 -21.21
N ASP A 149 -6.24 1.00 -22.27
CA ASP A 149 -6.89 -0.18 -22.84
C ASP A 149 -5.85 -1.24 -23.23
N LYS A 150 -4.74 -0.83 -23.87
CA LYS A 150 -3.62 -1.73 -24.18
C LYS A 150 -3.06 -2.40 -22.92
N GLY A 151 -2.81 -1.62 -21.88
CA GLY A 151 -2.26 -2.11 -20.62
C GLY A 151 -3.14 -3.19 -19.99
N PHE A 152 -4.44 -2.98 -19.94
CA PHE A 152 -5.35 -3.96 -19.36
C PHE A 152 -5.65 -5.16 -20.28
N ILE A 153 -5.67 -4.97 -21.61
CA ILE A 153 -5.70 -6.09 -22.56
C ILE A 153 -4.48 -7.01 -22.33
N LEU A 154 -3.29 -6.44 -22.08
CA LEU A 154 -2.10 -7.23 -21.74
C LEU A 154 -2.25 -7.96 -20.39
N LEU A 155 -2.88 -7.37 -19.38
CA LEU A 155 -3.19 -8.07 -18.12
C LEU A 155 -4.12 -9.26 -18.35
N SER A 156 -5.13 -9.11 -19.21
CA SER A 156 -6.03 -10.21 -19.57
C SER A 156 -5.30 -11.30 -20.36
N LYS A 157 -4.47 -10.94 -21.35
CA LYS A 157 -3.57 -11.88 -22.07
C LYS A 157 -2.63 -12.60 -21.10
N ALA A 158 -2.14 -11.92 -20.06
CA ALA A 158 -1.27 -12.53 -19.06
C ALA A 158 -2.02 -13.58 -18.22
N ARG A 159 -3.29 -13.32 -17.89
CA ARG A 159 -4.16 -14.29 -17.19
C ARG A 159 -4.43 -15.52 -18.05
N GLU A 160 -4.72 -15.34 -19.33
CA GLU A 160 -4.82 -16.41 -20.33
C GLU A 160 -3.58 -17.31 -20.32
N LYS A 161 -2.38 -16.71 -20.41
CA LYS A 161 -1.13 -17.48 -20.34
C LYS A 161 -0.90 -18.15 -18.99
N LYS A 162 -1.33 -17.55 -17.88
CA LYS A 162 -1.31 -18.20 -16.57
C LYS A 162 -2.27 -19.39 -16.51
N ASN A 163 -3.45 -19.30 -17.12
CA ASN A 163 -4.42 -20.39 -17.18
C ASN A 163 -3.91 -21.56 -18.03
N GLU A 164 -3.14 -21.26 -19.08
CA GLU A 164 -2.35 -22.23 -19.85
C GLU A 164 -1.06 -22.72 -19.13
N GLU A 165 -0.84 -22.36 -17.86
CA GLU A 165 0.38 -22.64 -17.07
C GLU A 165 1.69 -22.10 -17.66
N ARG A 166 1.62 -21.18 -18.64
CA ARG A 166 2.77 -20.51 -19.28
C ARG A 166 3.21 -19.28 -18.48
N TYR A 167 3.72 -19.54 -17.28
CA TYR A 167 4.05 -18.49 -16.30
C TYR A 167 5.07 -17.44 -16.78
N GLU A 168 6.09 -17.80 -17.59
CA GLU A 168 7.09 -16.83 -18.06
C GLU A 168 6.51 -15.79 -19.03
N GLU A 169 5.58 -16.22 -19.88
CA GLU A 169 4.87 -15.32 -20.78
C GLU A 169 3.89 -14.45 -20.00
N ALA A 170 3.19 -15.04 -19.02
CA ALA A 170 2.33 -14.27 -18.12
C ALA A 170 3.10 -13.18 -17.38
N VAL A 171 4.32 -13.46 -16.91
CA VAL A 171 5.21 -12.46 -16.27
C VAL A 171 5.60 -11.36 -17.25
N SER A 172 6.04 -11.73 -18.45
CA SER A 172 6.46 -10.78 -19.49
C SER A 172 5.34 -9.81 -19.86
N LEU A 173 4.12 -10.33 -20.06
CA LEU A 173 2.93 -9.55 -20.37
C LEU A 173 2.53 -8.60 -19.23
N ASN A 174 2.58 -9.05 -17.97
CA ASN A 174 2.31 -8.17 -16.83
C ASN A 174 3.36 -7.04 -16.72
N ILE A 175 4.63 -7.30 -17.00
CA ILE A 175 5.68 -6.26 -16.97
C ILE A 175 5.48 -5.24 -18.09
N GLU A 176 5.10 -5.69 -19.30
CA GLU A 176 4.75 -4.79 -20.38
C GLU A 176 3.55 -3.92 -20.01
N ALA A 177 2.49 -4.53 -19.46
CA ALA A 177 1.32 -3.82 -18.95
C ALA A 177 1.71 -2.77 -17.89
N PHE A 178 2.55 -3.15 -16.91
CA PHE A 178 3.06 -2.24 -15.90
C PHE A 178 3.78 -1.04 -16.52
N LYS A 179 4.68 -1.27 -17.48
CA LYS A 179 5.46 -0.19 -18.13
C LYS A 179 4.54 0.80 -18.83
N ILE A 180 3.54 0.31 -19.55
CA ILE A 180 2.56 1.14 -20.26
C ILE A 180 1.71 1.93 -19.25
N LEU A 181 1.14 1.26 -18.25
CA LEU A 181 0.26 1.86 -17.23
C LEU A 181 1.01 2.80 -16.27
N LYS A 182 2.34 2.71 -16.20
CA LYS A 182 3.17 3.70 -15.53
C LYS A 182 3.30 5.00 -16.34
N THR A 183 3.23 4.95 -17.67
CA THR A 183 3.30 6.17 -18.51
C THR A 183 2.03 7.01 -18.42
N VAL A 184 0.87 6.35 -18.28
CA VAL A 184 -0.43 6.98 -18.00
C VAL A 184 -0.77 6.61 -16.57
N PRO A 185 -0.25 7.33 -15.55
CA PRO A 185 -0.12 6.87 -14.17
C PRO A 185 -1.44 6.26 -13.66
N HIS A 186 -1.54 4.93 -13.77
CA HIS A 186 -2.72 4.15 -13.44
C HIS A 186 -2.36 3.16 -12.32
N PRO A 187 -2.25 3.63 -11.06
CA PRO A 187 -1.72 2.85 -9.95
C PRO A 187 -2.41 1.51 -9.74
N SER A 188 -3.72 1.46 -9.99
CA SER A 188 -4.51 0.22 -9.82
C SER A 188 -4.04 -0.88 -10.76
N GLY A 189 -3.68 -0.53 -12.00
CA GLY A 189 -3.22 -1.47 -13.00
C GLY A 189 -1.74 -1.81 -12.83
N MET A 190 -0.92 -0.82 -12.43
CA MET A 190 0.47 -1.03 -12.03
C MET A 190 0.60 -2.03 -10.87
N VAL A 191 -0.13 -1.81 -9.77
CA VAL A 191 -0.11 -2.69 -8.61
C VAL A 191 -0.71 -4.05 -8.95
N GLN A 192 -1.80 -4.10 -9.73
CA GLN A 192 -2.38 -5.36 -10.18
C GLN A 192 -1.38 -6.21 -10.99
N ALA A 193 -0.61 -5.60 -11.89
CA ALA A 193 0.42 -6.30 -12.67
C ALA A 193 1.46 -6.98 -11.77
N LEU A 194 1.99 -6.24 -10.79
CA LEU A 194 2.99 -6.73 -9.85
C LEU A 194 2.40 -7.79 -8.90
N ASN A 195 1.18 -7.54 -8.42
CA ASN A 195 0.46 -8.47 -7.54
C ASN A 195 0.18 -9.80 -8.25
N ASN A 196 -0.26 -9.77 -9.51
CA ASN A 196 -0.48 -10.96 -10.33
C ASN A 196 0.81 -11.79 -10.42
N ILE A 197 1.93 -11.17 -10.78
CA ILE A 197 3.23 -11.86 -10.88
C ILE A 197 3.60 -12.53 -9.56
N SER A 198 3.60 -11.77 -8.47
CA SER A 198 3.99 -12.27 -7.15
C SER A 198 3.06 -13.41 -6.69
N TRP A 199 1.75 -13.24 -6.85
CA TRP A 199 0.77 -14.23 -6.41
C TRP A 199 0.81 -15.52 -7.25
N TRP A 200 0.91 -15.41 -8.57
CA TRP A 200 0.92 -16.57 -9.47
C TRP A 200 2.20 -17.39 -9.35
N LEU A 201 3.33 -16.76 -9.02
CA LEU A 201 4.61 -17.44 -8.87
C LEU A 201 4.90 -17.94 -7.44
N LYS A 202 4.12 -17.55 -6.42
CA LYS A 202 4.46 -17.77 -4.99
C LYS A 202 4.72 -19.23 -4.60
N ASN A 203 4.14 -20.18 -5.34
CA ASN A 203 4.27 -21.62 -5.10
C ASN A 203 5.16 -22.32 -6.14
N THR A 204 5.25 -21.79 -7.37
CA THR A 204 5.94 -22.44 -8.50
C THR A 204 7.38 -21.91 -8.69
N LYS A 205 7.59 -20.61 -8.50
CA LYS A 205 8.87 -19.91 -8.66
C LYS A 205 9.04 -18.88 -7.54
N LYS A 206 9.10 -19.36 -6.30
CA LYS A 206 8.98 -18.54 -5.07
C LYS A 206 10.05 -17.44 -4.98
N GLU A 207 11.28 -17.69 -5.43
CA GLU A 207 12.37 -16.72 -5.41
C GLU A 207 12.12 -15.60 -6.41
N LYS A 208 11.60 -15.96 -7.60
CA LYS A 208 11.19 -14.96 -8.61
C LYS A 208 10.02 -14.13 -8.10
N ALA A 209 9.05 -14.74 -7.41
CA ALA A 209 7.95 -14.02 -6.79
C ALA A 209 8.43 -12.94 -5.79
N LEU A 210 9.45 -13.27 -4.98
CA LEU A 210 10.03 -12.37 -3.97
C LEU A 210 10.62 -11.11 -4.58
N VAL A 211 11.27 -11.21 -5.75
CA VAL A 211 11.85 -10.06 -6.47
C VAL A 211 10.80 -8.98 -6.78
N PHE A 212 9.55 -9.36 -7.06
CA PHE A 212 8.46 -8.43 -7.37
C PHE A 212 7.77 -7.82 -6.14
N ILE A 213 8.05 -8.32 -4.93
CA ILE A 213 7.53 -7.75 -3.68
C ILE A 213 8.08 -6.35 -3.43
N PHE A 214 9.33 -6.08 -3.80
CA PHE A 214 9.92 -4.77 -3.66
C PHE A 214 9.18 -3.68 -4.46
N PRO A 215 9.04 -3.76 -5.80
CA PRO A 215 8.28 -2.77 -6.54
C PRO A 215 6.80 -2.74 -6.14
N LEU A 216 6.20 -3.89 -5.79
CA LEU A 216 4.82 -3.95 -5.33
C LEU A 216 4.62 -3.08 -4.09
N GLY A 217 5.40 -3.31 -3.04
CA GLY A 217 5.34 -2.54 -1.80
C GLY A 217 5.62 -1.05 -2.02
N PHE A 218 6.60 -0.72 -2.87
CA PHE A 218 6.95 0.68 -3.16
C PHE A 218 5.78 1.44 -3.78
N TYR A 219 5.18 0.93 -4.85
CA TYR A 219 4.05 1.62 -5.50
C TYR A 219 2.77 1.54 -4.66
N LEU A 220 2.63 0.55 -3.78
CA LEU A 220 1.54 0.48 -2.83
C LEU A 220 1.60 1.66 -1.85
N GLY A 221 2.72 1.83 -1.16
CA GLY A 221 2.92 2.93 -0.20
C GLY A 221 2.99 4.31 -0.87
N TYR A 222 3.40 4.37 -2.13
CA TYR A 222 3.36 5.60 -2.90
C TYR A 222 1.92 6.02 -3.21
N TYR A 223 1.11 5.17 -3.84
CA TYR A 223 -0.14 5.61 -4.48
C TYR A 223 -1.42 5.45 -3.67
N PHE A 224 -1.47 4.56 -2.69
CA PHE A 224 -2.73 4.19 -2.04
C PHE A 224 -2.81 4.68 -0.60
N ASP A 225 -4.03 5.06 -0.21
CA ASP A 225 -4.38 5.31 1.19
C ASP A 225 -4.53 3.98 1.96
N ASP A 226 -4.31 4.06 3.27
CA ASP A 226 -4.17 2.89 4.15
C ASP A 226 -5.49 2.11 4.32
N ASP A 227 -6.62 2.76 4.03
CA ASP A 227 -7.97 2.19 4.07
C ASP A 227 -8.38 1.45 2.78
N ASN A 228 -7.54 1.50 1.73
CA ASN A 228 -7.91 0.96 0.44
C ASN A 228 -7.85 -0.58 0.42
N LEU A 229 -8.89 -1.24 -0.09
CA LEU A 229 -8.95 -2.70 -0.25
C LEU A 229 -7.74 -3.28 -1.02
N LYS A 230 -7.16 -2.55 -1.97
CA LYS A 230 -5.95 -2.98 -2.71
C LYS A 230 -4.72 -3.06 -1.82
N VAL A 231 -4.63 -2.23 -0.78
CA VAL A 231 -3.55 -2.31 0.22
C VAL A 231 -3.60 -3.66 0.91
N PHE A 232 -4.76 -4.08 1.41
CA PHE A 232 -4.90 -5.39 2.06
C PHE A 232 -4.63 -6.57 1.11
N ASN A 233 -5.13 -6.52 -0.13
CA ASN A 233 -4.85 -7.57 -1.13
C ASN A 233 -3.35 -7.72 -1.43
N SER A 234 -2.65 -6.58 -1.59
CA SER A 234 -1.22 -6.59 -1.89
C SER A 234 -0.38 -6.95 -0.68
N LEU A 235 -0.72 -6.48 0.53
CA LEU A 235 -0.04 -6.90 1.75
C LEU A 235 -0.22 -8.39 2.03
N ASP A 236 -1.39 -8.98 1.73
CA ASP A 236 -1.57 -10.44 1.78
C ASP A 236 -0.62 -11.14 0.81
N THR A 237 -0.57 -10.69 -0.44
CA THR A 237 0.36 -11.24 -1.43
C THR A 237 1.81 -11.15 -0.97
N MET A 238 2.23 -9.99 -0.44
CA MET A 238 3.58 -9.78 0.10
C MET A 238 3.87 -10.72 1.26
N PHE A 239 2.94 -10.82 2.22
CA PHE A 239 3.07 -11.68 3.39
C PHE A 239 3.23 -13.14 2.98
N GLN A 240 2.37 -13.66 2.10
CA GLN A 240 2.46 -15.06 1.65
C GLN A 240 3.77 -15.35 0.91
N VAL A 241 4.20 -14.46 0.02
CA VAL A 241 5.45 -14.64 -0.73
C VAL A 241 6.67 -14.58 0.19
N GLN A 242 6.74 -13.61 1.10
CA GLN A 242 7.85 -13.49 2.05
C GLN A 242 7.87 -14.68 3.02
N LYS A 243 6.71 -15.11 3.52
CA LYS A 243 6.56 -16.31 4.36
C LYS A 243 7.08 -17.56 3.65
N ASN A 244 6.71 -17.78 2.39
CA ASN A 244 7.15 -18.94 1.60
C ASN A 244 8.67 -18.94 1.31
N ASN A 245 9.31 -17.78 1.42
CA ASN A 245 10.75 -17.60 1.19
C ASN A 245 11.57 -17.40 2.47
N ASN A 246 10.96 -17.51 3.67
CA ASN A 246 11.60 -17.15 4.96
C ASN A 246 12.22 -15.75 4.96
N ASP A 247 11.64 -14.80 4.22
CA ASP A 247 12.17 -13.44 4.12
C ASP A 247 11.86 -12.63 5.39
N PRO A 248 12.85 -12.01 6.07
CA PRO A 248 12.65 -11.27 7.32
C PRO A 248 11.66 -10.12 7.24
N LEU A 249 11.39 -9.57 6.05
CA LEU A 249 10.39 -8.51 5.90
C LEU A 249 8.95 -9.00 6.13
N VAL A 250 8.71 -10.31 6.21
CA VAL A 250 7.39 -10.87 6.56
C VAL A 250 6.83 -10.29 7.86
N TYR A 251 7.70 -10.02 8.84
CA TYR A 251 7.31 -9.48 10.14
C TYR A 251 6.90 -8.00 10.03
N GLU A 252 7.60 -7.21 9.22
CA GLU A 252 7.25 -5.80 8.98
C GLU A 252 5.99 -5.68 8.11
N THR A 253 5.81 -6.54 7.10
CA THR A 253 4.55 -6.63 6.34
C THR A 253 3.38 -6.95 7.24
N ALA A 254 3.56 -7.88 8.18
CA ALA A 254 2.53 -8.25 9.14
C ALA A 254 2.18 -7.07 10.07
N PHE A 255 3.19 -6.33 10.52
CA PHE A 255 3.00 -5.11 11.32
C PHE A 255 2.24 -4.02 10.54
N ILE A 256 2.66 -3.73 9.32
CA ILE A 256 1.99 -2.77 8.41
C ILE A 256 0.52 -3.15 8.20
N PHE A 257 0.24 -4.42 7.89
CA PHE A 257 -1.14 -4.89 7.72
C PHE A 257 -1.96 -4.65 8.99
N SER A 258 -1.41 -5.02 10.15
CA SER A 258 -2.09 -4.84 11.44
C SER A 258 -2.36 -3.36 11.73
N ARG A 259 -1.44 -2.46 11.39
CA ARG A 259 -1.61 -1.02 11.58
C ARG A 259 -2.68 -0.46 10.66
N CYS A 260 -2.64 -0.76 9.36
CA CYS A 260 -3.70 -0.37 8.43
C CYS A 260 -5.08 -0.83 8.94
N LEU A 261 -5.19 -2.09 9.38
CA LEU A 261 -6.45 -2.64 9.90
C LEU A 261 -6.94 -1.94 11.17
N SER A 262 -6.03 -1.61 12.09
CA SER A 262 -6.36 -0.95 13.37
C SER A 262 -6.85 0.49 13.22
N GLN A 263 -6.51 1.13 12.10
CA GLN A 263 -6.87 2.52 11.84
C GLN A 263 -8.28 2.67 11.25
N LEU A 264 -8.88 1.58 10.76
CA LEU A 264 -10.22 1.56 10.20
C LEU A 264 -11.30 1.70 11.27
N ASN A 265 -12.37 2.41 10.94
CA ASN A 265 -13.58 2.41 11.75
C ASN A 265 -14.35 1.08 11.60
N LYS A 266 -15.42 0.88 12.39
CA LYS A 266 -16.17 -0.38 12.39
C LYS A 266 -16.69 -0.75 11.00
N VAL A 267 -17.32 0.22 10.32
CA VAL A 267 -17.95 0.05 8.99
C VAL A 267 -16.91 -0.30 7.93
N GLU A 268 -15.77 0.38 7.92
CA GLU A 268 -14.67 0.12 6.99
C GLU A 268 -14.00 -1.24 7.26
N SER A 269 -13.85 -1.61 8.53
CA SER A 269 -13.11 -2.81 8.92
C SER A 269 -13.82 -4.12 8.60
N GLU A 270 -15.15 -4.10 8.52
CA GLU A 270 -15.98 -5.31 8.44
C GLU A 270 -15.83 -6.04 7.09
N PRO A 271 -15.93 -5.38 5.92
CA PRO A 271 -15.62 -5.99 4.63
C PRO A 271 -14.20 -6.56 4.55
N ILE A 272 -13.22 -5.84 5.11
CA ILE A 272 -11.81 -6.25 5.14
C ILE A 272 -11.65 -7.52 6.00
N LYS A 273 -12.18 -7.53 7.22
CA LYS A 273 -12.10 -8.68 8.14
C LYS A 273 -12.76 -9.92 7.55
N ASN A 274 -13.88 -9.76 6.85
CA ASN A 274 -14.57 -10.87 6.20
C ASN A 274 -13.75 -11.43 5.02
N THR A 275 -13.16 -10.56 4.21
CA THR A 275 -12.36 -10.95 3.04
C THR A 275 -11.03 -11.60 3.45
N PHE A 276 -10.39 -11.11 4.51
CA PHE A 276 -9.02 -11.49 4.92
C PHE A 276 -8.96 -12.25 6.25
N LYS A 277 -10.05 -12.91 6.65
CA LYS A 277 -10.16 -13.62 7.95
C LYS A 277 -8.99 -14.56 8.21
N ASP A 278 -8.60 -15.33 7.19
CA ASP A 278 -7.57 -16.36 7.32
C ASP A 278 -6.18 -15.78 7.53
N ILE A 279 -5.80 -14.75 6.76
CA ILE A 279 -4.53 -14.07 6.97
C ILE A 279 -4.50 -13.33 8.30
N ILE A 280 -5.59 -12.65 8.69
CA ILE A 280 -5.66 -11.94 9.99
C ILE A 280 -5.36 -12.89 11.15
N ASN A 281 -5.83 -14.13 11.09
CA ASN A 281 -5.50 -15.14 12.10
C ASN A 281 -4.03 -15.55 12.07
N GLN A 282 -3.42 -15.67 10.89
CA GLN A 282 -1.99 -15.96 10.75
C GLN A 282 -1.12 -14.82 11.30
N LEU A 283 -1.49 -13.56 11.05
CA LEU A 283 -0.73 -12.37 11.45
C LEU A 283 -0.45 -12.31 12.96
N LYS A 284 -1.35 -12.86 13.79
CA LYS A 284 -1.18 -12.93 15.26
C LYS A 284 0.13 -13.60 15.68
N CYS A 285 0.69 -14.47 14.84
CA CYS A 285 1.95 -15.17 15.09
C CYS A 285 3.21 -14.45 14.59
N PHE A 286 3.05 -13.32 13.89
CA PHE A 286 4.14 -12.57 13.26
C PHE A 286 4.27 -11.13 13.75
N VAL A 287 3.20 -10.53 14.28
CA VAL A 287 3.23 -9.16 14.80
C VAL A 287 3.91 -9.13 16.17
N PHE A 288 4.93 -8.28 16.32
CA PHE A 288 5.55 -7.98 17.62
C PHE A 288 5.80 -6.47 17.76
N ASN A 289 5.90 -6.02 19.01
CA ASN A 289 6.31 -4.66 19.35
C ASN A 289 7.80 -4.61 19.70
N LEU A 290 8.40 -3.43 19.66
CA LEU A 290 9.84 -3.24 19.94
C LEU A 290 10.14 -2.93 21.41
N ASP A 291 9.15 -3.00 22.29
CA ASP A 291 9.30 -2.68 23.72
C ASP A 291 10.31 -3.60 24.41
N ASN A 292 10.96 -3.10 25.47
CA ASN A 292 12.00 -3.84 26.19
C ASN A 292 11.49 -4.71 27.34
N ASN A 293 10.23 -5.13 27.28
CA ASN A 293 9.60 -5.98 28.28
C ASN A 293 10.17 -7.40 28.25
N GLN A 294 10.07 -8.09 29.39
CA GLN A 294 10.38 -9.51 29.50
C GLN A 294 9.56 -10.35 28.51
N HIS A 295 10.14 -11.45 28.05
CA HIS A 295 9.48 -12.38 27.13
C HIS A 295 8.85 -13.52 27.91
N ARG A 296 7.61 -13.89 27.56
CA ARG A 296 6.97 -15.09 28.13
C ARG A 296 7.74 -16.34 27.70
N SER A 297 8.10 -17.18 28.67
CA SER A 297 8.72 -18.48 28.41
C SER A 297 7.65 -19.45 27.89
N THR A 298 7.60 -19.64 26.58
CA THR A 298 6.66 -20.57 25.94
C THR A 298 7.32 -21.94 25.71
N PRO A 299 6.56 -23.05 25.70
CA PRO A 299 7.09 -24.36 25.33
C PRO A 299 7.82 -24.32 23.98
N LYS A 300 7.23 -23.64 22.98
CA LYS A 300 7.84 -23.45 21.66
C LYS A 300 9.24 -22.82 21.71
N LEU A 301 9.44 -21.80 22.55
CA LEU A 301 10.75 -21.16 22.72
C LEU A 301 11.76 -22.11 23.38
N ARG A 302 11.35 -22.78 24.46
CA ARG A 302 12.23 -23.72 25.18
C ARG A 302 12.62 -24.91 24.32
N ASP A 303 11.66 -25.51 23.61
CA ASP A 303 11.89 -26.63 22.69
C ASP A 303 12.84 -26.22 21.55
N PHE A 304 12.66 -25.03 21.00
CA PHE A 304 13.55 -24.49 19.97
C PHE A 304 14.99 -24.37 20.50
N ILE A 305 15.20 -23.71 21.64
CA ILE A 305 16.54 -23.51 22.20
C ILE A 305 17.19 -24.86 22.56
N ARG A 306 16.44 -25.78 23.20
CA ARG A 306 16.93 -27.15 23.50
C ARG A 306 17.41 -27.86 22.24
N LYS A 307 16.64 -27.76 21.16
CA LYS A 307 16.98 -28.38 19.87
C LYS A 307 18.27 -27.81 19.29
N GLU A 308 18.42 -26.49 19.25
CA GLU A 308 19.60 -25.86 18.65
C GLU A 308 20.87 -26.11 19.48
N ILE A 309 20.81 -26.03 20.82
CA ILE A 309 21.93 -26.42 21.71
C ILE A 309 22.35 -27.88 21.46
N GLY A 310 21.38 -28.78 21.33
CA GLY A 310 21.63 -30.21 21.10
C GLY A 310 22.30 -30.51 19.75
N LYS A 311 22.06 -29.70 18.71
CA LYS A 311 22.69 -29.88 17.39
C LYS A 311 24.18 -29.56 17.40
N GLU A 312 24.55 -28.45 18.03
CA GLU A 312 25.90 -27.92 17.97
C GLU A 312 26.82 -28.50 19.07
N LYS A 313 26.28 -29.31 20.00
CA LYS A 313 27.01 -29.81 21.20
C LYS A 313 27.73 -28.69 21.95
N ILE A 314 27.13 -27.50 21.98
CA ILE A 314 27.70 -26.30 22.58
C ILE A 314 27.94 -26.57 24.07
N PRO A 315 29.18 -26.44 24.57
CA PRO A 315 29.44 -26.49 26.01
C PRO A 315 28.66 -25.37 26.69
N ILE A 316 27.92 -25.68 27.75
CA ILE A 316 27.08 -24.71 28.46
C ILE A 316 27.91 -23.49 28.91
N ASP A 317 29.18 -23.71 29.26
CA ASP A 317 30.14 -22.66 29.67
C ASP A 317 30.42 -21.61 28.58
N SER A 318 30.16 -21.91 27.32
CA SER A 318 30.33 -20.95 26.20
C SER A 318 29.13 -20.03 26.00
N ILE A 319 28.01 -20.34 26.66
CA ILE A 319 26.84 -19.47 26.72
C ILE A 319 27.10 -18.51 27.88
N ASN A 320 27.10 -17.20 27.64
CA ASN A 320 27.43 -16.18 28.65
C ASN A 320 26.30 -16.00 29.71
N ILE A 321 25.92 -17.10 30.35
CA ILE A 321 24.83 -17.29 31.32
C ILE A 321 25.24 -18.45 32.22
N SER A 322 24.96 -18.39 33.52
CA SER A 322 25.22 -19.51 34.42
C SER A 322 24.46 -20.77 34.01
N GLU A 323 25.09 -21.94 34.10
CA GLU A 323 24.48 -23.24 33.79
C GLU A 323 23.17 -23.48 34.56
N SER A 324 23.11 -23.05 35.83
CA SER A 324 21.88 -23.12 36.65
C SER A 324 20.74 -22.33 36.02
N ALA A 325 20.93 -21.05 35.70
CA ALA A 325 19.91 -20.20 35.09
C ALA A 325 19.47 -20.72 33.70
N LEU A 326 20.39 -21.30 32.92
CA LEU A 326 20.03 -21.93 31.65
C LEU A 326 19.16 -23.17 31.86
N LYS A 327 19.53 -24.04 32.81
CA LYS A 327 18.73 -25.23 33.15
C LYS A 327 17.37 -24.85 33.70
N GLU A 328 17.32 -23.88 34.60
CA GLU A 328 16.10 -23.33 35.17
C GLU A 328 15.18 -22.80 34.05
N PHE A 329 15.72 -22.07 33.08
CA PHE A 329 14.92 -21.62 31.95
C PHE A 329 14.42 -22.76 31.03
N LEU A 330 15.26 -23.76 30.74
CA LEU A 330 14.94 -24.82 29.78
C LEU A 330 14.05 -25.92 30.35
N PHE A 331 14.12 -26.17 31.65
CA PHE A 331 13.50 -27.30 32.34
C PHE A 331 12.60 -26.91 33.50
N GLU A 332 12.87 -25.81 34.20
CA GLU A 332 11.98 -25.31 35.24
C GLU A 332 10.97 -24.32 34.62
N GLU A 333 9.74 -24.28 35.15
CA GLU A 333 8.67 -23.45 34.60
C GLU A 333 8.84 -21.96 34.96
N THR A 334 10.00 -21.38 34.64
CA THR A 334 10.18 -19.92 34.68
C THR A 334 9.18 -19.28 33.74
N GLN A 335 8.38 -18.35 34.25
CA GLN A 335 7.30 -17.75 33.47
C GLN A 335 7.82 -16.76 32.41
N TYR A 336 8.96 -16.14 32.67
CA TYR A 336 9.53 -15.06 31.86
C TYR A 336 11.06 -15.17 31.73
N ILE A 337 11.59 -14.67 30.61
CA ILE A 337 13.03 -14.52 30.36
C ILE A 337 13.37 -13.05 30.06
N GLN A 338 14.47 -12.57 30.64
CA GLN A 338 14.98 -11.23 30.39
C GLN A 338 15.50 -11.10 28.95
N PRO A 339 15.30 -9.95 28.27
CA PRO A 339 15.82 -9.73 26.92
C PRO A 339 17.34 -9.92 26.81
N SER A 340 18.12 -9.46 27.80
CA SER A 340 19.57 -9.63 27.84
C SER A 340 19.98 -11.10 27.92
N THR A 341 19.34 -11.89 28.79
CA THR A 341 19.56 -13.33 28.89
C THR A 341 19.23 -14.03 27.57
N LEU A 342 18.08 -13.72 26.96
CA LEU A 342 17.72 -14.32 25.67
C LEU A 342 18.72 -13.96 24.56
N ARG A 343 19.23 -12.73 24.52
CA ARG A 343 20.29 -12.32 23.58
C ARG A 343 21.57 -13.14 23.78
N ASN A 344 22.01 -13.34 25.02
CA ASN A 344 23.20 -14.15 25.31
C ASN A 344 23.04 -15.60 24.80
N ILE A 345 21.84 -16.19 24.93
CA ILE A 345 21.55 -17.51 24.35
C ILE A 345 21.64 -17.45 22.82
N ILE A 346 20.95 -16.50 22.18
CA ILE A 346 20.94 -16.36 20.72
C ILE A 346 22.36 -16.15 20.17
N ASP A 347 23.22 -15.44 20.90
CA ASP A 347 24.58 -15.12 20.48
C ASP A 347 25.55 -16.29 20.62
N ALA A 348 25.24 -17.26 21.48
CA ALA A 348 26.02 -18.49 21.60
C ALA A 348 25.65 -19.56 20.56
N LEU A 349 24.48 -19.45 19.93
CA LEU A 349 23.97 -20.41 18.94
C LEU A 349 24.23 -19.97 17.49
N GLU A 350 24.16 -20.90 16.54
CA GLU A 350 24.09 -20.64 15.10
C GLU A 350 22.95 -21.45 14.44
N PHE A 351 21.89 -20.75 14.03
CA PHE A 351 20.70 -21.40 13.48
C PHE A 351 20.10 -20.64 12.29
N GLU A 352 19.48 -21.40 11.39
CA GLU A 352 18.68 -20.85 10.30
C GLU A 352 17.39 -20.20 10.82
N ILE A 353 17.10 -19.01 10.31
CA ILE A 353 15.87 -18.28 10.56
C ILE A 353 14.81 -18.76 9.57
N THR A 354 13.69 -19.24 10.11
CA THR A 354 12.52 -19.62 9.34
C THR A 354 11.28 -18.97 9.93
N THR A 355 10.16 -19.07 9.22
CA THR A 355 8.86 -18.64 9.75
C THR A 355 8.39 -19.45 10.97
N SER A 356 9.08 -20.55 11.31
CA SER A 356 8.82 -21.33 12.52
C SER A 356 9.58 -20.82 13.75
N THR A 357 10.63 -20.02 13.56
CA THR A 357 11.46 -19.46 14.64
C THR A 357 10.59 -18.68 15.64
N PRO A 358 10.78 -18.86 16.96
CA PRO A 358 10.03 -18.13 17.98
C PRO A 358 10.09 -16.61 17.78
N ILE A 359 8.93 -15.94 17.83
CA ILE A 359 8.81 -14.50 17.56
C ILE A 359 9.65 -13.63 18.50
N CYS A 360 9.83 -14.05 19.76
CA CYS A 360 10.68 -13.34 20.72
C CYS A 360 12.16 -13.35 20.32
N ILE A 361 12.65 -14.42 19.67
CA ILE A 361 14.00 -14.46 19.10
C ILE A 361 14.10 -13.47 17.95
N ILE A 362 13.11 -13.44 17.05
CA ILE A 362 13.05 -12.49 15.93
C ILE A 362 13.04 -11.04 16.41
N LYS A 363 12.24 -10.75 17.45
CA LYS A 363 12.17 -9.43 18.09
C LYS A 363 13.55 -8.99 18.60
N GLU A 364 14.28 -9.85 19.30
CA GLU A 364 15.62 -9.50 19.78
C GLU A 364 16.64 -9.38 18.65
N LEU A 365 16.55 -10.20 17.59
CA LEU A 365 17.38 -10.04 16.39
C LEU A 365 17.11 -8.71 15.65
N LYS A 366 15.84 -8.31 15.52
CA LYS A 366 15.45 -7.02 14.94
C LYS A 366 16.04 -5.87 15.77
N LYS A 367 15.87 -5.89 17.09
CA LYS A 367 16.47 -4.88 17.99
C LYS A 367 17.99 -4.77 17.82
N LYS A 368 18.70 -5.90 17.72
CA LYS A 368 20.15 -5.89 17.46
C LYS A 368 20.51 -5.25 16.11
N ASP A 369 19.74 -5.52 15.06
CA ASP A 369 19.93 -4.88 13.74
C ASP A 369 19.67 -3.36 13.82
N ILE A 370 18.63 -2.93 14.56
CA ILE A 370 18.34 -1.51 14.81
C ILE A 370 19.53 -0.84 15.51
N ASP A 371 20.01 -1.40 16.61
CA ASP A 371 21.13 -0.85 17.39
C ASP A 371 22.39 -0.70 16.51
N LYS A 372 22.73 -1.75 15.74
CA LYS A 372 23.90 -1.74 14.84
C LYS A 372 23.82 -0.63 13.78
N LYS A 373 22.64 -0.43 13.17
CA LYS A 373 22.46 0.65 12.19
C LYS A 373 22.48 2.02 12.87
N PHE A 374 21.88 2.11 14.05
CA PHE A 374 21.70 3.35 14.77
C PHE A 374 23.00 3.93 15.27
N GLU A 375 23.94 3.10 15.74
CA GLU A 375 25.30 3.52 16.14
C GLU A 375 25.97 4.39 15.07
N ILE A 376 25.90 3.96 13.80
CA ILE A 376 26.50 4.66 12.67
C ILE A 376 25.63 5.86 12.25
N ASN A 377 24.31 5.72 12.28
CA ASN A 377 23.38 6.70 11.73
C ASN A 377 23.10 7.86 12.69
N LEU A 378 23.20 7.67 14.00
CA LEU A 378 23.06 8.75 14.99
C LEU A 378 24.15 9.81 14.77
N GLU A 379 25.40 9.40 14.55
CA GLU A 379 26.48 10.34 14.29
C GLU A 379 26.27 11.09 12.96
N LYS A 380 25.82 10.40 11.90
CA LYS A 380 25.44 11.07 10.65
C LYS A 380 24.30 12.07 10.87
N PHE A 381 23.34 11.73 11.72
CA PHE A 381 22.19 12.57 12.04
C PHE A 381 22.58 13.82 12.82
N LYS A 382 23.38 13.68 13.88
CA LYS A 382 23.90 14.79 14.69
C LYS A 382 24.74 15.77 13.88
N ASN A 383 25.44 15.30 12.86
CA ASN A 383 26.22 16.13 11.94
C ASN A 383 25.36 16.94 10.94
N LEU A 384 24.04 16.71 10.86
CA LEU A 384 23.15 17.55 10.07
C LEU A 384 22.84 18.86 10.83
N PRO A 385 22.60 19.99 10.13
CA PRO A 385 22.06 21.18 10.76
C PRO A 385 20.74 20.88 11.50
N LYS A 386 20.49 21.50 12.66
CA LYS A 386 19.29 21.24 13.50
C LYS A 386 17.98 21.29 12.71
N GLU A 387 17.81 22.28 11.86
CA GLU A 387 16.63 22.41 10.99
C GLU A 387 16.45 21.17 10.08
N ARG A 388 17.56 20.63 9.56
CA ARG A 388 17.56 19.44 8.72
C ARG A 388 17.33 18.17 9.54
N GLN A 389 17.87 18.08 10.75
CA GLN A 389 17.55 16.98 11.68
C GLN A 389 16.04 16.88 11.90
N ILE A 390 15.41 18.01 12.26
CA ILE A 390 13.96 18.09 12.48
C ILE A 390 13.19 17.74 11.20
N SER A 391 13.56 18.32 10.06
CA SER A 391 12.87 18.07 8.78
C SER A 391 12.96 16.60 8.34
N GLU A 392 14.13 15.97 8.46
CA GLU A 392 14.34 14.57 8.03
C GLU A 392 13.67 13.60 9.01
N LEU A 393 13.74 13.87 10.33
CA LEU A 393 13.01 13.11 11.34
C LEU A 393 11.50 13.20 11.10
N PHE A 394 10.96 14.40 10.87
CA PHE A 394 9.53 14.57 10.62
C PHE A 394 9.09 13.87 9.31
N THR A 395 9.95 13.87 8.29
CA THR A 395 9.70 13.12 7.05
C THR A 395 9.59 11.62 7.32
N SER A 396 10.54 11.08 8.10
CA SER A 396 10.55 9.68 8.55
C SER A 396 9.33 9.34 9.39
N TYR A 397 9.00 10.22 10.35
CA TYR A 397 7.84 10.14 11.23
C TYR A 397 6.54 10.01 10.43
N LEU A 398 6.27 10.90 9.48
CA LEU A 398 5.04 10.88 8.70
C LEU A 398 4.92 9.62 7.81
N ALA A 399 6.05 9.09 7.36
CA ALA A 399 6.08 7.91 6.50
C ALA A 399 5.81 6.60 7.25
N HIS A 400 6.24 6.48 8.51
CA HIS A 400 6.28 5.21 9.25
C HIS A 400 5.14 5.05 10.28
N TYR A 401 4.73 3.81 10.56
CA TYR A 401 3.75 3.54 11.63
C TYR A 401 4.33 3.51 13.05
N TYR A 402 5.66 3.48 13.21
CA TYR A 402 6.29 3.57 14.53
C TYR A 402 6.08 4.94 15.19
N LYS A 403 5.62 5.93 14.42
CA LYS A 403 5.20 7.24 14.90
C LYS A 403 4.15 7.21 16.02
N GLU A 404 3.33 6.14 16.06
CA GLU A 404 2.28 5.97 17.06
C GLU A 404 2.84 5.65 18.45
N GLU A 405 4.09 5.22 18.53
CA GLU A 405 4.76 4.77 19.77
C GLU A 405 5.73 5.81 20.34
N ILE A 406 5.87 6.98 19.70
CA ILE A 406 6.84 8.00 20.11
C ILE A 406 6.18 9.33 20.49
N ASP A 407 6.83 10.05 21.40
CA ASP A 407 6.54 11.46 21.67
C ASP A 407 7.43 12.35 20.80
N LEU A 408 6.88 12.80 19.66
CA LEU A 408 7.58 13.68 18.73
C LEU A 408 8.03 15.00 19.39
N LYS A 409 7.23 15.55 20.32
CA LYS A 409 7.54 16.82 20.99
C LYS A 409 8.78 16.67 21.86
N LYS A 410 8.85 15.56 22.61
CA LYS A 410 10.02 15.22 23.43
C LYS A 410 11.28 15.09 22.57
N ILE A 411 11.23 14.34 21.47
CA ILE A 411 12.40 14.09 20.61
C ILE A 411 12.89 15.40 19.97
N ILE A 412 11.98 16.25 19.49
CA ILE A 412 12.36 17.56 18.92
C ILE A 412 13.07 18.42 19.95
N LYS A 413 12.56 18.47 21.19
CA LYS A 413 13.22 19.21 22.28
C LYS A 413 14.62 18.67 22.54
N GLU A 414 14.80 17.35 22.57
CA GLU A 414 16.11 16.72 22.76
C GLU A 414 17.11 17.06 21.64
N ILE A 415 16.63 17.20 20.40
CA ILE A 415 17.43 17.69 19.25
C ILE A 415 17.80 19.16 19.42
N GLU A 416 16.84 20.01 19.81
CA GLU A 416 17.08 21.44 20.02
C GLU A 416 18.09 21.70 21.15
N ASP A 417 18.03 20.89 22.22
CA ASP A 417 18.90 20.98 23.40
C ASP A 417 20.24 20.21 23.23
N ASP A 418 20.53 19.63 22.06
CA ASP A 418 21.71 18.78 21.78
C ASP A 418 21.87 17.62 22.79
N SER A 419 20.77 17.12 23.33
CA SER A 419 20.73 16.15 24.43
C SER A 419 20.25 14.76 24.01
N LEU A 420 20.07 14.54 22.71
CA LEU A 420 19.73 13.24 22.12
C LEU A 420 20.94 12.29 22.21
N THR A 421 20.84 11.23 23.00
CA THR A 421 21.86 10.18 23.16
C THR A 421 21.30 8.81 22.83
N GLU A 422 22.18 7.81 22.70
CA GLU A 422 21.73 6.45 22.40
C GLU A 422 20.83 5.87 23.49
N GLU A 423 21.13 6.13 24.76
CA GLU A 423 20.39 5.62 25.91
C GLU A 423 19.01 6.27 26.06
N ARG A 424 18.82 7.45 25.49
CA ARG A 424 17.55 8.20 25.52
C ARG A 424 16.59 7.81 24.39
N CYS A 425 17.11 7.21 23.33
CA CYS A 425 16.32 6.75 22.19
C CYS A 425 15.76 5.35 22.43
N ASP A 426 14.42 5.23 22.47
CA ASP A 426 13.77 3.93 22.35
C ASP A 426 13.95 3.32 20.95
N TYR A 427 13.61 2.04 20.80
CA TYR A 427 13.79 1.32 19.54
C TYR A 427 12.97 1.90 18.37
N TYR A 428 11.83 2.54 18.65
CA TYR A 428 11.02 3.18 17.62
C TYR A 428 11.71 4.45 17.09
N THR A 429 12.23 5.28 17.99
CA THR A 429 13.01 6.49 17.67
C THR A 429 14.28 6.12 16.91
N LYS A 430 15.01 5.09 17.37
CA LYS A 430 16.19 4.58 16.67
C LYS A 430 15.87 4.18 15.23
N GLU A 431 14.75 3.49 15.04
CA GLU A 431 14.36 3.04 13.70
C GLU A 431 13.91 4.18 12.78
N LEU A 432 13.23 5.19 13.30
CA LEU A 432 12.92 6.40 12.53
C LEU A 432 14.18 7.15 12.10
N ILE A 433 15.20 7.22 12.95
CA ILE A 433 16.50 7.83 12.59
C ILE A 433 17.23 6.97 11.57
N ASN A 434 17.24 5.64 11.73
CA ASN A 434 17.81 4.72 10.73
C ASN A 434 17.17 4.91 9.36
N SER A 435 15.83 4.98 9.34
CA SER A 435 15.04 5.13 8.12
C SER A 435 15.44 6.38 7.32
N ILE A 436 15.90 7.46 7.96
CA ILE A 436 16.39 8.68 7.27
C ILE A 436 17.46 8.33 6.22
N PHE A 437 18.38 7.44 6.57
CA PHE A 437 19.55 7.09 5.75
C PHE A 437 19.32 5.92 4.79
N GLU A 438 18.16 5.27 4.86
CA GLU A 438 17.75 4.23 3.93
C GLU A 438 17.47 4.85 2.55
N ARG A 439 18.08 4.24 1.52
CA ARG A 439 18.04 4.73 0.13
C ARG A 439 17.08 3.90 -0.70
N ASN A 440 16.36 4.56 -1.60
CA ASN A 440 15.56 3.86 -2.60
C ASN A 440 16.47 3.21 -3.65
N PRO A 441 16.47 1.88 -3.80
CA PRO A 441 17.09 1.26 -4.95
C PRO A 441 16.36 1.68 -6.22
N LYS A 442 17.11 1.91 -7.30
CA LYS A 442 16.52 2.12 -8.62
C LYS A 442 15.87 0.82 -9.08
N ILE A 443 14.57 0.86 -9.33
CA ILE A 443 13.83 -0.30 -9.86
C ILE A 443 14.03 -0.37 -11.37
N ASP A 444 14.90 -1.28 -11.82
CA ASP A 444 15.04 -1.62 -13.24
C ASP A 444 14.19 -2.86 -13.57
N PHE A 445 13.03 -2.63 -14.21
CA PHE A 445 12.09 -3.69 -14.58
C PHE A 445 12.64 -4.67 -15.62
N ASN A 446 13.61 -4.28 -16.44
CA ASN A 446 14.22 -5.22 -17.39
C ASN A 446 15.08 -6.23 -16.64
N SER A 447 15.84 -5.78 -15.63
CA SER A 447 16.62 -6.68 -14.78
C SER A 447 15.74 -7.67 -14.00
N LEU A 448 14.51 -7.30 -13.63
CA LEU A 448 13.59 -8.21 -12.90
C LEU A 448 13.17 -9.44 -13.72
N LEU A 449 13.25 -9.37 -15.06
CA LEU A 449 12.95 -10.52 -15.94
C LEU A 449 14.05 -11.59 -15.86
N THR A 450 15.30 -11.14 -15.77
CA THR A 450 16.51 -11.99 -15.81
C THR A 450 17.06 -12.32 -14.43
N ASN A 451 16.69 -11.54 -13.40
CA ASN A 451 17.15 -11.74 -12.03
C ASN A 451 16.46 -12.95 -11.40
N VAL A 452 17.21 -14.04 -11.29
CA VAL A 452 16.89 -15.11 -10.34
C VAL A 452 17.70 -14.82 -9.08
N GLN A 453 17.03 -14.36 -8.02
CA GLN A 453 17.68 -14.29 -6.70
C GLN A 453 17.98 -15.72 -6.26
N LYS A 454 19.26 -16.00 -5.94
CA LYS A 454 19.60 -17.25 -5.26
C LYS A 454 18.86 -17.29 -3.92
N PRO A 455 18.34 -18.45 -3.49
CA PRO A 455 17.74 -18.60 -2.17
C PRO A 455 18.73 -18.09 -1.11
N LYS A 456 18.35 -17.04 -0.40
CA LYS A 456 19.19 -16.51 0.69
C LYS A 456 18.78 -17.24 1.95
N ILE A 457 19.73 -17.98 2.52
CA ILE A 457 19.57 -18.60 3.84
C ILE A 457 19.95 -17.54 4.87
N TYR A 458 18.98 -17.18 5.70
CA TYR A 458 19.18 -16.25 6.81
C TYR A 458 19.53 -17.05 8.05
N THR A 459 20.58 -16.65 8.76
CA THR A 459 20.93 -17.16 10.08
C THR A 459 20.83 -16.05 11.11
N ASN A 460 20.75 -16.40 12.39
CA ASN A 460 20.82 -15.43 13.48
C ASN A 460 22.10 -14.57 13.43
N LYS A 461 23.16 -15.01 12.75
CA LYS A 461 24.42 -14.25 12.59
C LYS A 461 24.41 -13.27 11.41
N ASN A 462 23.67 -13.56 10.34
CA ASN A 462 23.73 -12.79 9.09
C ASN A 462 22.43 -12.04 8.74
N ILE A 463 21.37 -12.24 9.53
CA ILE A 463 20.07 -11.60 9.29
C ILE A 463 20.18 -10.07 9.40
N THR A 464 19.54 -9.40 8.45
CA THR A 464 19.39 -7.94 8.42
C THR A 464 17.95 -7.60 8.07
N PHE A 465 17.38 -6.58 8.70
CA PHE A 465 16.01 -6.17 8.44
C PHE A 465 16.03 -4.87 7.63
N ASN A 466 15.92 -4.99 6.31
CA ASN A 466 15.91 -3.82 5.43
C ASN A 466 14.66 -2.95 5.68
N GLU A 467 14.74 -1.69 5.27
CA GLU A 467 13.57 -0.81 5.22
C GLU A 467 12.49 -1.39 4.31
N HIS A 468 11.24 -1.38 4.78
CA HIS A 468 10.16 -2.00 4.03
C HIS A 468 9.79 -1.11 2.83
N PRO A 469 9.63 -1.68 1.61
CA PRO A 469 9.40 -0.89 0.40
C PRO A 469 8.15 0.01 0.48
N PHE A 470 7.14 -0.38 1.27
CA PHE A 470 5.97 0.46 1.55
C PHE A 470 6.34 1.82 2.17
N TYR A 471 7.20 1.83 3.21
CA TYR A 471 7.63 3.07 3.83
C TYR A 471 8.53 3.88 2.91
N LEU A 472 9.37 3.22 2.10
CA LEU A 472 10.16 3.90 1.05
C LEU A 472 9.26 4.66 0.06
N GLY A 473 8.17 4.04 -0.39
CA GLY A 473 7.18 4.68 -1.25
C GLY A 473 6.51 5.89 -0.58
N ARG A 474 6.10 5.75 0.68
CA ARG A 474 5.50 6.84 1.47
C ARG A 474 6.47 7.99 1.70
N LYS A 475 7.72 7.68 2.02
CA LYS A 475 8.78 8.66 2.25
C LYS A 475 9.01 9.54 1.02
N GLU A 476 8.97 8.98 -0.19
CA GLU A 476 9.09 9.78 -1.43
C GLU A 476 7.94 10.76 -1.63
N VAL A 477 6.74 10.36 -1.22
CA VAL A 477 5.56 11.22 -1.26
C VAL A 477 5.70 12.36 -0.24
N VAL A 478 6.04 12.06 1.02
CA VAL A 478 6.22 13.07 2.07
C VAL A 478 7.33 14.06 1.72
N LYS A 479 8.46 13.59 1.19
CA LYS A 479 9.58 14.45 0.76
C LYS A 479 9.15 15.55 -0.21
N ARG A 480 8.16 15.30 -1.07
CA ARG A 480 7.66 16.30 -2.02
C ARG A 480 6.95 17.45 -1.34
N PHE A 481 6.18 17.15 -0.29
CA PHE A 481 5.57 18.18 0.55
C PHE A 481 6.64 18.95 1.31
N MET A 482 7.54 18.23 1.99
CA MET A 482 8.62 18.83 2.80
C MET A 482 9.57 19.71 1.98
N LYS A 483 9.79 19.37 0.70
CA LYS A 483 10.60 20.17 -0.22
C LYS A 483 10.00 21.55 -0.49
N ASP A 484 8.69 21.63 -0.62
CA ASP A 484 7.98 22.87 -0.97
C ASP A 484 7.53 23.66 0.28
N LEU A 485 7.43 22.99 1.43
CA LEU A 485 7.12 23.60 2.71
C LEU A 485 8.20 24.65 3.06
N ASN A 486 7.77 25.89 3.26
CA ASN A 486 8.68 26.97 3.63
C ASN A 486 9.45 26.63 4.92
N LYS A 487 10.77 26.49 4.79
CA LYS A 487 11.71 26.24 5.89
C LYS A 487 11.55 27.20 7.07
N LYS A 488 11.25 28.48 6.81
CA LYS A 488 11.03 29.48 7.88
C LYS A 488 9.81 29.16 8.74
N ASN A 489 8.81 28.50 8.16
CA ASN A 489 7.55 28.16 8.81
C ASN A 489 7.48 26.66 9.17
N LEU A 490 8.56 25.90 8.96
CA LEU A 490 8.63 24.48 9.27
C LEU A 490 8.40 24.22 10.77
N LYS A 491 9.06 25.02 11.62
CA LYS A 491 8.93 24.91 13.08
C LYS A 491 7.47 25.12 13.51
N GLU A 492 6.88 26.23 13.08
CA GLU A 492 5.47 26.54 13.35
C GLU A 492 4.53 25.44 12.82
N PHE A 493 4.76 24.93 11.60
CA PHE A 493 3.95 23.83 11.06
C PHE A 493 4.00 22.60 11.96
N ILE A 494 5.18 22.20 12.42
CA ILE A 494 5.36 21.03 13.27
C ILE A 494 4.75 21.26 14.66
N GLU A 495 4.89 22.45 15.25
CA GLU A 495 4.26 22.82 16.51
C GLU A 495 2.73 22.71 16.41
N ASN A 496 2.13 23.32 15.39
CA ASN A 496 0.69 23.24 15.13
C ASN A 496 0.24 21.79 14.89
N TYR A 497 1.04 20.98 14.19
CA TYR A 497 0.77 19.56 13.98
C TYR A 497 0.84 18.75 15.28
N ILE A 498 1.80 19.01 16.16
CA ILE A 498 1.97 18.29 17.44
C ILE A 498 0.75 18.48 18.33
N ASP A 499 0.19 19.69 18.36
CA ASP A 499 -0.96 20.06 19.18
C ASP A 499 -2.30 19.49 18.66
N LEU A 500 -2.29 18.82 17.50
CA LEU A 500 -3.45 18.09 16.99
C LEU A 500 -3.68 16.78 17.74
N ASP A 501 -4.95 16.41 17.90
CA ASP A 501 -5.31 15.07 18.33
C ASP A 501 -5.05 14.02 17.23
N THR A 502 -5.12 12.73 17.59
CA THR A 502 -4.83 11.61 16.68
C THR A 502 -5.68 11.61 15.40
N ARG A 503 -6.96 12.01 15.47
CA ARG A 503 -7.84 12.05 14.30
C ARG A 503 -7.46 13.22 13.39
N GLN A 504 -7.23 14.39 13.98
CA GLN A 504 -6.80 15.58 13.25
C GLN A 504 -5.44 15.35 12.55
N LYS A 505 -4.48 14.70 13.21
CA LYS A 505 -3.19 14.31 12.62
C LYS A 505 -3.38 13.44 11.38
N LYS A 506 -4.23 12.41 11.46
CA LYS A 506 -4.54 11.54 10.30
C LYS A 506 -5.11 12.33 9.12
N THR A 507 -5.98 13.30 9.37
CA THR A 507 -6.54 14.17 8.31
C THR A 507 -5.44 15.00 7.64
N VAL A 508 -4.56 15.65 8.43
CA VAL A 508 -3.44 16.44 7.88
C VAL A 508 -2.46 15.55 7.12
N GLU A 509 -2.16 14.36 7.64
CA GLU A 509 -1.30 13.38 6.96
C GLU A 509 -1.90 12.91 5.63
N LYS A 510 -3.21 12.65 5.57
CA LYS A 510 -3.90 12.31 4.31
C LYS A 510 -3.73 13.42 3.28
N PHE A 511 -3.78 14.69 3.70
CA PHE A 511 -3.49 15.83 2.84
C PHE A 511 -2.02 15.84 2.37
N ILE A 512 -1.04 15.68 3.28
CA ILE A 512 0.40 15.66 2.96
C ILE A 512 0.75 14.52 1.98
N MET A 513 0.21 13.32 2.23
CA MET A 513 0.41 12.16 1.38
C MET A 513 -0.17 12.39 0.00
N ASN A 514 -1.40 12.88 -0.10
CA ASN A 514 -1.98 13.17 -1.40
C ASN A 514 -1.27 14.31 -2.13
N TYR A 515 -0.69 15.29 -1.41
CA TYR A 515 0.10 16.37 -2.01
C TYR A 515 1.28 15.79 -2.79
N GLY A 516 2.03 14.87 -2.18
CA GLY A 516 3.15 14.23 -2.85
C GLY A 516 2.73 13.30 -3.99
N ARG A 517 1.63 12.56 -3.84
CA ARG A 517 1.11 11.65 -4.87
C ARG A 517 0.76 12.37 -6.16
N TYR A 518 0.11 13.52 -6.05
CA TYR A 518 -0.35 14.31 -7.19
C TYR A 518 0.65 15.38 -7.66
N TYR A 519 1.83 15.45 -7.04
CA TYR A 519 2.84 16.47 -7.32
C TYR A 519 3.25 16.57 -8.79
N ASP A 520 3.42 15.43 -9.46
CA ASP A 520 3.85 15.34 -10.87
C ASP A 520 2.69 15.21 -11.86
N LEU A 521 1.43 15.20 -11.39
CA LEU A 521 0.29 15.09 -12.27
C LEU A 521 0.30 16.31 -13.21
N LYS A 522 0.44 16.10 -14.51
CA LYS A 522 0.64 17.20 -15.48
C LYS A 522 -0.68 17.85 -15.83
N VAL A 523 -0.65 19.11 -16.26
CA VAL A 523 -1.87 19.82 -16.72
C VAL A 523 -2.48 19.10 -17.93
N LYS A 524 -1.66 18.57 -18.83
CA LYS A 524 -2.14 17.77 -19.96
C LYS A 524 -2.87 16.48 -19.57
N ASP A 525 -2.72 16.02 -18.32
CA ASP A 525 -3.35 14.79 -17.83
C ASP A 525 -4.80 15.01 -17.37
N ILE A 526 -5.24 16.28 -17.28
CA ILE A 526 -6.58 16.70 -16.88
C ILE A 526 -7.10 17.69 -17.96
N PRO A 527 -8.32 17.50 -18.50
CA PRO A 527 -8.90 18.50 -19.40
C PRO A 527 -8.91 19.90 -18.76
N LYS A 528 -8.59 20.95 -19.53
CA LYS A 528 -8.44 22.32 -19.01
C LYS A 528 -9.69 22.80 -18.26
N GLU A 529 -10.86 22.46 -18.77
CA GLU A 529 -12.17 22.77 -18.18
C GLU A 529 -12.37 22.15 -16.78
N PHE A 530 -11.69 21.04 -16.48
CA PHE A 530 -11.78 20.34 -15.21
C PHE A 530 -10.51 20.44 -14.36
N THR A 531 -9.61 21.38 -14.70
CA THR A 531 -8.45 21.68 -13.86
C THR A 531 -8.91 22.48 -12.64
N PRO A 532 -8.79 21.93 -11.41
CA PRO A 532 -9.29 22.61 -10.22
C PRO A 532 -8.52 23.91 -9.94
N LYS A 533 -9.24 24.95 -9.53
CA LYS A 533 -8.66 26.18 -8.95
C LYS A 533 -8.48 26.01 -7.45
N VAL A 534 -7.50 26.72 -6.88
CA VAL A 534 -7.28 26.72 -5.42
C VAL A 534 -8.54 27.26 -4.72
N PRO A 535 -9.18 26.46 -3.85
CA PRO A 535 -10.29 26.89 -3.01
C PRO A 535 -9.89 28.04 -2.08
N LYS A 536 -10.82 28.94 -1.79
CA LYS A 536 -10.55 30.10 -0.92
C LYS A 536 -10.17 29.68 0.49
N GLU A 537 -10.73 28.56 0.93
CA GLU A 537 -10.57 27.94 2.24
C GLU A 537 -9.13 27.52 2.51
N ILE A 538 -8.39 27.07 1.49
CA ILE A 538 -7.00 26.62 1.63
C ILE A 538 -5.97 27.62 1.10
N ASP A 539 -6.39 28.68 0.41
CA ASP A 539 -5.47 29.67 -0.18
C ASP A 539 -4.56 30.34 0.89
N PRO A 540 -5.03 30.65 2.12
CA PRO A 540 -4.15 31.13 3.20
C PRO A 540 -3.03 30.14 3.55
N LEU A 541 -3.36 28.86 3.74
CA LEU A 541 -2.41 27.79 4.01
C LEU A 541 -1.37 27.67 2.90
N VAL A 542 -1.84 27.63 1.64
CA VAL A 542 -0.99 27.50 0.46
C VAL A 542 -0.01 28.68 0.35
N LYS A 543 -0.46 29.90 0.61
CA LYS A 543 0.38 31.10 0.59
C LYS A 543 1.38 31.11 1.74
N LYS A 544 0.92 30.88 2.98
CA LYS A 544 1.75 30.91 4.19
C LYS A 544 2.91 29.92 4.10
N TYR A 545 2.63 28.70 3.66
CA TYR A 545 3.62 27.62 3.58
C TYR A 545 4.28 27.48 2.20
N THR A 546 4.02 28.42 1.28
CA THR A 546 4.56 28.45 -0.09
C THR A 546 4.34 27.16 -0.88
N LEU A 547 3.26 26.45 -0.59
CA LEU A 547 2.95 25.17 -1.24
C LEU A 547 2.54 25.39 -2.70
N LYS A 548 2.77 24.38 -3.55
CA LYS A 548 2.31 24.42 -4.93
C LYS A 548 0.80 24.32 -4.99
N ARG A 549 0.20 25.30 -5.66
CA ARG A 549 -1.25 25.44 -5.87
C ARG A 549 -1.93 24.16 -6.35
N LYS A 550 -1.39 23.51 -7.38
CA LYS A 550 -2.03 22.32 -7.99
C LYS A 550 -2.10 21.11 -7.05
N PRO A 551 -0.98 20.55 -6.53
CA PRO A 551 -1.05 19.43 -5.60
C PRO A 551 -1.82 19.77 -4.33
N SER A 552 -1.73 21.00 -3.80
CA SER A 552 -2.58 21.43 -2.67
C SER A 552 -4.07 21.33 -3.00
N THR A 553 -4.46 21.81 -4.17
CA THR A 553 -5.87 21.78 -4.59
C THR A 553 -6.39 20.35 -4.76
N ILE A 554 -5.63 19.49 -5.44
CA ILE A 554 -6.05 18.12 -5.68
C ILE A 554 -6.14 17.36 -4.35
N SER A 555 -5.21 17.60 -3.43
CA SER A 555 -5.21 17.00 -2.10
C SER A 555 -6.38 17.45 -1.24
N PHE A 556 -6.85 18.69 -1.41
CA PHE A 556 -8.07 19.16 -0.76
C PHE A 556 -9.31 18.42 -1.26
N TYR A 557 -9.42 18.17 -2.56
CA TYR A 557 -10.56 17.43 -3.13
C TYR A 557 -10.51 15.91 -2.89
N VAL A 558 -9.49 15.40 -2.20
CA VAL A 558 -9.52 14.05 -1.62
C VAL A 558 -10.63 13.94 -0.58
N PHE A 559 -10.88 15.02 0.16
CA PHE A 559 -11.93 15.10 1.17
C PHE A 559 -13.28 15.45 0.55
N GLU A 560 -14.35 14.86 1.08
CA GLU A 560 -15.72 14.98 0.60
C GLU A 560 -16.68 15.34 1.76
N GLY A 561 -17.71 16.14 1.47
CA GLY A 561 -18.73 16.53 2.46
C GLY A 561 -18.12 16.99 3.80
N ASP A 562 -18.62 16.43 4.90
CA ASP A 562 -18.16 16.68 6.27
C ASP A 562 -16.65 16.47 6.48
N GLU A 563 -16.00 15.56 5.73
CA GLU A 563 -14.53 15.39 5.85
C GLU A 563 -13.80 16.65 5.38
N ARG A 564 -14.32 17.31 4.34
CA ARG A 564 -13.74 18.54 3.80
C ARG A 564 -13.92 19.70 4.76
N GLU A 565 -15.10 19.82 5.37
CA GLU A 565 -15.39 20.84 6.38
C GLU A 565 -14.47 20.68 7.60
N LYS A 566 -14.35 19.45 8.11
CA LYS A 566 -13.40 19.12 9.20
C LYS A 566 -11.96 19.46 8.82
N PHE A 567 -11.54 19.18 7.59
CA PHE A 567 -10.21 19.56 7.13
C PHE A 567 -10.02 21.08 7.16
N VAL A 568 -11.01 21.87 6.71
CA VAL A 568 -10.98 23.34 6.75
C VAL A 568 -10.85 23.85 8.19
N GLU A 569 -11.58 23.28 9.14
CA GLU A 569 -11.46 23.64 10.55
C GLU A 569 -10.05 23.34 11.12
N ILE A 570 -9.50 22.18 10.77
CA ILE A 570 -8.17 21.75 11.24
C ILE A 570 -7.08 22.67 10.69
N ILE A 571 -7.11 23.00 9.39
CA ILE A 571 -6.11 23.88 8.80
C ILE A 571 -6.23 25.33 9.27
N GLY A 572 -7.34 25.73 9.89
CA GLY A 572 -7.45 27.03 10.56
C GLY A 572 -6.49 27.20 11.75
N LYS A 573 -5.91 26.09 12.24
CA LYS A 573 -4.84 26.09 13.25
C LYS A 573 -3.44 26.31 12.66
N PHE A 574 -3.32 26.26 11.32
CA PHE A 574 -2.06 26.42 10.58
C PHE A 574 -2.05 27.74 9.84
#